data_AF-A0A6B1YIC9-F1
#
_entry.id   AF-A0A6B1YIC9-F1
#
_cell.length_a   1.000
_cell.length_b   1.000
_cell.length_c   1.000
_cell.angle_alpha   90.00
_cell.angle_beta   90.00
_cell.angle_gamma   90.00
#
_symmetry.space_group_name_H-M   'P 1'
#
loop_
_entity.id
_entity.type
_entity.pdbx_description
1 polymer ?
#
loop_
_entity_poly.entity_id
_entity_poly.type
_entity_poly.pdbx_seq_one_letter_code
_entity_poly.pdbx_strand_id
1 'polypeptide(L)'
;MSQHLFSSEVGNKKFEVIMGWDNPTKSFFLIIFDKKSDEDYPVYTNLDEMMPRDLDYYVGKCRDLGIDVKPEIIAEIRDDQRLNVSNKVKEWN
;
A
#
# COMPACT_ATOMS: atom_id res chain seq x y z
N MET A 1 -7.93 8.52 5.68
CA MET A 1 -6.78 8.04 4.91
C MET A 1 -6.52 8.81 3.61
N SER A 2 -5.25 8.97 3.24
CA SER A 2 -4.81 9.10 1.85
C SER A 2 -4.53 7.71 1.27
N GLN A 3 -4.84 7.50 -0.01
CA GLN A 3 -4.72 6.20 -0.68
C GLN A 3 -3.93 6.36 -1.98
N HIS A 4 -2.90 5.53 -2.14
CA HIS A 4 -2.08 5.44 -3.34
C HIS A 4 -2.28 4.06 -3.96
N LEU A 5 -2.79 4.05 -5.19
CA LEU A 5 -3.16 2.85 -5.93
C LEU A 5 -2.22 2.66 -7.10
N PHE A 6 -1.66 1.46 -7.25
CA PHE A 6 -0.87 1.09 -8.41
C PHE A 6 -0.94 -0.41 -8.66
N SER A 7 -0.62 -0.80 -9.89
CA SER A 7 -0.54 -2.21 -10.27
C SER A 7 0.89 -2.62 -10.57
N SER A 8 1.23 -3.88 -10.28
CA SER A 8 2.53 -4.45 -10.58
C SER A 8 2.37 -5.85 -11.15
N GLU A 9 3.07 -6.13 -12.24
CA GLU A 9 3.14 -7.47 -12.82
C GLU A 9 4.40 -8.17 -12.35
N VAL A 10 4.26 -9.36 -11.75
CA VAL A 10 5.37 -10.15 -11.22
C VAL A 10 5.23 -11.58 -11.75
N GLY A 11 6.05 -11.91 -12.75
CA GLY A 11 5.92 -13.17 -13.50
C GLY A 11 4.53 -13.30 -14.11
N ASN A 12 3.81 -14.37 -13.76
CA ASN A 12 2.45 -14.58 -14.24
C ASN A 12 1.36 -13.93 -13.37
N LYS A 13 1.69 -13.21 -12.29
CA LYS A 13 0.73 -12.57 -11.39
C LYS A 13 0.56 -11.09 -11.70
N LYS A 14 -0.63 -10.55 -11.40
CA LYS A 14 -0.91 -9.12 -11.43
C LYS A 14 -1.40 -8.68 -10.06
N PHE A 15 -0.61 -7.86 -9.39
CA PHE A 15 -0.96 -7.31 -8.09
C PHE A 15 -1.59 -5.94 -8.23
N GLU A 16 -2.64 -5.70 -7.45
CA GLU A 16 -3.11 -4.35 -7.13
C GLU A 16 -2.73 -4.01 -5.70
N VAL A 17 -2.09 -2.86 -5.53
CA VAL A 17 -1.61 -2.38 -4.24
C VAL A 17 -2.36 -1.11 -3.89
N ILE A 18 -2.86 -1.06 -2.67
CA ILE A 18 -3.40 0.14 -2.04
C ILE A 18 -2.59 0.37 -0.77
N MET A 19 -1.90 1.50 -0.69
CA MET A 19 -1.14 1.87 0.51
C MET A 19 -1.23 3.36 0.78
N GLY A 20 -1.00 3.77 2.02
CA GLY A 20 -1.06 5.19 2.36
C GLY A 20 -1.02 5.50 3.84
N TRP A 21 -1.39 6.73 4.16
CA TRP A 21 -1.45 7.26 5.52
C TRP A 21 -2.89 7.36 6.01
N ASP A 22 -3.17 6.87 7.22
CA ASP A 22 -4.47 7.03 7.86
C ASP A 22 -4.42 8.02 9.02
N ASN A 23 -4.85 9.25 8.76
CA ASN A 23 -4.82 10.35 9.73
C ASN A 23 -5.62 10.10 11.04
N PRO A 24 -6.83 9.52 11.02
CA PRO A 24 -7.55 9.11 12.23
C PRO A 24 -6.77 8.15 13.15
N THR A 25 -6.17 7.09 12.58
CA THR A 25 -5.47 6.05 13.34
C THR A 25 -3.98 6.35 13.54
N LYS A 26 -3.46 7.39 12.87
CA LYS A 26 -2.06 7.81 12.87
C LYS A 26 -1.11 6.68 12.46
N SER A 27 -1.51 5.86 11.50
CA SER A 27 -0.75 4.72 11.02
C SER A 27 -0.66 4.68 9.49
N PHE A 28 0.32 3.93 8.99
CA PHE A 28 0.34 3.54 7.58
C PHE A 28 -0.48 2.27 7.39
N PHE A 29 -0.98 2.08 6.17
CA PHE A 29 -1.65 0.85 5.78
C PHE A 29 -1.18 0.37 4.40
N LEU A 30 -1.39 -0.91 4.16
CA LEU A 30 -1.08 -1.65 2.95
C LEU A 30 -2.11 -2.77 2.77
N ILE A 31 -2.67 -2.84 1.57
CA ILE A 31 -3.55 -3.90 1.09
C ILE A 31 -3.01 -4.33 -0.27
N ILE A 32 -2.87 -5.63 -0.48
CA ILE A 32 -2.39 -6.21 -1.74
C ILE A 32 -3.38 -7.27 -2.20
N PHE A 33 -3.85 -7.17 -3.44
CA PHE A 33 -4.70 -8.17 -4.09
C PHE A 33 -3.94 -8.84 -5.23
N ASP A 34 -4.11 -10.16 -5.40
CA ASP A 34 -3.70 -10.87 -6.61
C ASP A 34 -4.91 -10.95 -7.56
N LYS A 35 -4.90 -10.17 -8.63
CA LYS A 35 -6.02 -10.08 -9.58
C LYS A 35 -6.23 -11.32 -10.45
N LYS A 36 -5.29 -12.27 -10.41
CA LYS A 36 -5.44 -13.55 -11.11
C LYS A 36 -5.85 -14.68 -10.17
N SER A 37 -6.00 -14.41 -8.89
CA SER A 37 -6.62 -15.33 -7.94
C SER A 37 -8.14 -15.22 -8.05
N ASP A 38 -8.83 -16.35 -7.95
CA ASP A 38 -10.30 -16.39 -7.82
C ASP A 38 -10.75 -16.08 -6.38
N GLU A 39 -9.82 -15.84 -5.48
CA GLU A 39 -10.10 -15.45 -4.09
C GLU A 39 -10.33 -13.95 -3.96
N ASP A 40 -11.46 -13.55 -3.39
CA ASP A 40 -11.79 -12.15 -3.06
C ASP A 40 -11.02 -11.61 -1.83
N TYR A 41 -10.03 -12.35 -1.33
CA TYR A 41 -9.23 -11.98 -0.17
C TYR A 41 -7.91 -11.33 -0.58
N PRO A 42 -7.47 -10.28 0.14
CA PRO A 42 -6.16 -9.72 -0.08
C PRO A 42 -5.09 -10.75 0.27
N VAL A 43 -4.04 -10.84 -0.55
CA VAL A 43 -2.85 -11.65 -0.21
C VAL A 43 -2.10 -11.10 0.99
N TYR A 44 -2.28 -9.80 1.27
CA TYR A 44 -1.79 -9.14 2.48
C TYR A 44 -2.67 -7.94 2.81
N THR A 45 -2.99 -7.78 4.10
CA THR A 45 -3.58 -6.56 4.66
C THR A 45 -3.10 -6.39 6.09
N ASN A 46 -2.74 -5.16 6.48
CA ASN A 46 -2.43 -4.84 7.87
C ASN A 46 -3.61 -4.21 8.62
N LEU A 47 -4.80 -4.10 8.00
CA LEU A 47 -5.95 -3.45 8.62
C LEU A 47 -6.47 -4.18 9.87
N ASP A 48 -6.22 -5.48 9.97
CA ASP A 48 -6.58 -6.32 11.13
C ASP A 48 -5.42 -6.55 12.10
N GLU A 49 -4.23 -5.97 11.83
CA GLU A 49 -3.05 -6.10 12.70
C GLU A 49 -3.14 -5.16 13.91
N MET A 50 -2.87 -5.66 15.12
CA MET A 50 -2.93 -4.85 16.36
C MET A 50 -1.86 -3.75 16.45
N MET A 51 -0.71 -3.95 15.80
CA MET A 51 0.44 -3.04 15.91
C MET A 51 0.83 -2.49 14.54
N PRO A 52 0.48 -1.22 14.24
CA PRO A 52 0.91 -0.60 13.00
C PRO A 52 2.43 -0.47 12.95
N ARG A 53 2.97 -0.58 11.74
CA ARG A 53 4.40 -0.49 11.45
C ARG A 53 4.69 0.75 10.61
N ASP A 54 5.97 1.04 10.42
CA ASP A 54 6.39 2.14 9.56
C ASP A 54 6.17 1.81 8.07
N LEU A 55 6.26 2.85 7.24
CA LEU A 55 6.11 2.71 5.80
C LEU A 55 7.16 1.76 5.19
N ASP A 56 8.38 1.75 5.73
CA ASP A 56 9.49 0.96 5.20
C ASP A 56 9.27 -0.54 5.40
N TYR A 57 8.63 -0.94 6.51
CA TYR A 57 8.17 -2.32 6.71
C TYR A 57 7.18 -2.74 5.62
N TYR A 58 6.20 -1.89 5.29
CA TYR A 58 5.20 -2.18 4.26
C TYR A 58 5.80 -2.20 2.84
N VAL A 59 6.74 -1.31 2.53
CA VAL A 59 7.54 -1.38 1.30
C VAL A 59 8.33 -2.70 1.24
N GLY A 60 8.87 -3.15 2.38
CA GLY A 60 9.50 -4.47 2.51
C GLY A 60 8.56 -5.62 2.15
N LYS A 61 7.30 -5.58 2.61
CA LYS A 61 6.27 -6.57 2.26
C LYS A 61 5.94 -6.61 0.77
N CYS A 62 5.88 -5.46 0.10
CA CYS A 62 5.75 -5.40 -1.35
C CYS A 62 6.95 -6.08 -2.03
N ARG A 63 8.17 -5.77 -1.59
CA ARG A 63 9.40 -6.34 -2.14
C ARG A 63 9.48 -7.87 -1.95
N ASP A 64 9.02 -8.39 -0.82
CA ASP A 64 8.96 -9.85 -0.56
C ASP A 64 8.09 -10.58 -1.59
N LEU A 65 7.10 -9.89 -2.18
CA LEU A 65 6.24 -10.38 -3.26
C LEU A 65 6.76 -10.04 -4.67
N GLY A 66 7.94 -9.43 -4.77
CA GLY A 66 8.53 -8.95 -6.03
C GLY A 66 7.88 -7.68 -6.59
N ILE A 67 7.06 -6.98 -5.80
CA ILE A 67 6.42 -5.73 -6.18
C ILE A 67 7.38 -4.57 -5.92
N ASP A 68 7.67 -3.79 -6.97
CA ASP A 68 8.47 -2.56 -6.85
C ASP A 68 7.57 -1.36 -6.55
N VAL A 69 7.79 -0.71 -5.40
CA VAL A 69 7.08 0.51 -5.01
C VAL A 69 7.93 1.70 -5.46
N LYS A 70 7.48 2.41 -6.49
CA LYS A 70 8.22 3.55 -7.06
C LYS A 70 8.58 4.59 -5.98
N PRO A 71 9.79 5.16 -5.97
CA PRO A 71 10.22 6.13 -4.95
C PRO A 71 9.29 7.33 -4.78
N GLU A 72 8.62 7.77 -5.87
CA GLU A 72 7.68 8.90 -5.85
C GLU A 72 6.44 8.58 -5.02
N ILE A 73 5.97 7.32 -5.03
CA ILE A 73 4.85 6.85 -4.22
C ILE A 73 5.23 6.92 -2.74
N ILE A 74 6.43 6.41 -2.40
CA ILE A 74 6.95 6.39 -1.03
C ILE A 74 7.11 7.82 -0.51
N ALA A 75 7.70 8.71 -1.31
CA ALA A 75 7.91 10.10 -0.94
C ALA A 75 6.58 10.82 -0.66
N GLU A 76 5.58 10.61 -1.52
CA GLU A 76 4.28 11.28 -1.37
C GLU A 76 3.48 10.77 -0.16
N ILE A 77 3.58 9.47 0.17
CA ILE A 77 2.95 8.93 1.39
C ILE A 77 3.63 9.48 2.66
N ARG A 78 4.95 9.68 2.64
CA ARG A 78 5.67 10.35 3.75
C ARG A 78 5.25 11.81 3.89
N ASP A 79 5.04 12.50 2.78
CA ASP A 79 4.49 13.86 2.81
C ASP A 79 3.05 13.90 3.33
N ASP A 80 2.21 12.94 2.95
CA ASP A 80 0.86 12.81 3.46
C ASP A 80 0.83 12.60 4.98
N GLN A 81 1.75 11.79 5.52
CA GLN A 81 1.95 11.66 6.96
C GLN A 81 2.34 13.00 7.60
N ARG A 82 3.39 13.65 7.07
CA ARG A 82 3.93 14.91 7.60
C ARG A 82 2.88 16.02 7.62
N LEU A 83 2.02 16.06 6.60
CA LEU A 83 0.98 17.07 6.43
C LEU A 83 -0.38 16.64 7.01
N ASN A 84 -0.49 15.45 7.60
CA ASN A 84 -1.75 14.85 8.08
C ASN A 84 -2.87 14.86 7.01
N VAL A 85 -2.51 14.53 5.77
CA VAL A 85 -3.47 14.48 4.65
C VAL A 85 -4.54 13.41 4.91
N SER A 86 -5.77 13.72 4.55
CA SER A 86 -6.88 12.77 4.54
C SER A 86 -7.77 13.01 3.32
N ASN A 87 -8.57 12.02 2.94
CA ASN A 87 -9.53 12.07 1.83
C ASN A 87 -8.86 12.30 0.46
N LYS A 88 -7.64 11.80 0.31
CA LYS A 88 -6.90 11.83 -0.94
C LYS A 88 -6.86 10.43 -1.54
N VAL A 89 -7.09 10.32 -2.85
CA VAL A 89 -6.94 9.08 -3.61
C VAL A 89 -6.12 9.41 -4.84
N LYS A 90 -5.05 8.66 -5.10
CA LYS A 90 -4.18 8.86 -6.26
C LYS A 90 -3.84 7.52 -6.90
N GLU A 91 -4.16 7.42 -8.17
CA GLU A 91 -3.78 6.30 -9.03
C GLU A 91 -2.44 6.63 -9.72
N TRP A 92 -1.55 5.65 -9.77
CA TRP A 92 -0.24 5.76 -10.40
C TRP A 92 -0.16 4.82 -11.60
N ASN A 93 0.28 5.38 -12.72
CA ASN A 93 0.52 4.67 -13.98
C ASN A 93 1.96 4.11 -14.06
#